data_AF-A0A963V5Z5-F1
#
_entry.id   AF-A0A963V5Z5-F1
#
_cell.length_a   1.000
_cell.length_b   1.000
_cell.length_c   1.000
_cell.angle_alpha   90.00
_cell.angle_beta   90.00
_cell.angle_gamma   90.00
#
_symmetry.space_group_name_H-M   'P 1'
#
loop_
_entity.id
_entity.type
_entity.pdbx_description
1 polymer ?
#
loop_
_entity_poly.entity_id
_entity_poly.type
_entity_poly.pdbx_seq_one_letter_code
_entity_poly.pdbx_strand_id
1 'polypeptide(L)'
;SYFGKSSSELESIIGYNTGALAKGYWFARLVEPINPGEFEFRGYTTFPGGIPDGKSATTHDALKSRLSGNAIDKASWQKMLLNAVERLNRKGADQVCKVIPIEKPKGYPVGDGIAQYEILPAFPKKFRIEAEVTGNGRVYRRPDDSIYVA
;
A
#
# COMPACT_ATOMS: atom_id res chain seq x y z
N SER A 1 0.77 -18.36 7.06
CA SER A 1 2.14 -18.53 7.58
C SER A 1 3.13 -18.24 6.46
N TYR A 2 4.09 -17.33 6.67
CA TYR A 2 5.09 -16.92 5.67
C TYR A 2 6.36 -17.80 5.70
N PHE A 3 6.50 -18.64 6.73
CA PHE A 3 7.69 -19.46 6.94
C PHE A 3 7.70 -20.66 5.97
N GLY A 4 8.85 -20.89 5.33
CA GLY A 4 9.06 -22.03 4.41
C GLY A 4 8.67 -21.78 2.95
N LYS A 5 8.19 -20.58 2.60
CA LYS A 5 7.91 -20.18 1.22
C LYS A 5 9.16 -19.59 0.55
N SER A 6 9.32 -19.85 -0.74
CA SER A 6 10.37 -19.22 -1.55
C SER A 6 10.10 -17.73 -1.76
N SER A 7 11.15 -16.97 -2.09
CA SER A 7 11.03 -15.54 -2.42
C SER A 7 9.98 -15.29 -3.51
N SER A 8 9.97 -16.14 -4.54
CA SER A 8 9.03 -16.08 -5.68
C SER A 8 7.57 -16.30 -5.26
N GLU A 9 7.31 -17.25 -4.37
CA GLU A 9 5.97 -17.49 -3.83
C GLU A 9 5.51 -16.32 -2.96
N LEU A 10 6.41 -15.76 -2.16
CA LEU A 10 6.11 -14.61 -1.33
C LEU A 10 5.76 -13.40 -2.19
N GLU A 11 6.56 -13.10 -3.23
CA GLU A 11 6.32 -12.03 -4.21
C GLU A 11 4.93 -12.17 -4.84
N SER A 12 4.57 -13.36 -5.31
CA SER A 12 3.25 -13.61 -5.92
C SER A 12 2.11 -13.36 -4.92
N ILE A 13 2.26 -13.78 -3.66
CA ILE A 13 1.23 -13.56 -2.61
C ILE A 13 1.02 -12.07 -2.35
N ILE A 14 2.09 -11.26 -2.36
CA ILE A 14 2.00 -9.81 -2.15
C ILE A 14 1.74 -9.02 -3.43
N GLY A 15 1.55 -9.74 -4.54
CA GLY A 15 1.18 -9.20 -5.83
C GLY A 15 2.34 -8.79 -6.72
N TYR A 16 3.60 -8.88 -6.28
CA TYR A 16 4.77 -8.51 -7.10
C TYR A 16 5.08 -9.53 -8.19
N ASN A 17 5.63 -9.05 -9.30
CA ASN A 17 6.21 -9.92 -10.32
C ASN A 17 7.36 -10.74 -9.72
N THR A 18 7.49 -11.98 -10.16
CA THR A 18 8.60 -12.84 -9.75
C THR A 18 9.94 -12.20 -10.07
N GLY A 19 10.83 -12.18 -9.08
CA GLY A 19 12.16 -11.58 -9.14
C GLY A 19 12.20 -10.07 -8.87
N ALA A 20 11.06 -9.39 -8.74
CA ALA A 20 11.02 -7.95 -8.49
C ALA A 20 11.65 -7.56 -7.15
N LEU A 21 11.60 -8.46 -6.16
CA LEU A 21 12.16 -8.29 -4.82
C LEU A 21 13.29 -9.30 -4.57
N ALA A 22 13.96 -9.79 -5.62
CA ALA A 22 15.05 -10.76 -5.53
C ALA A 22 16.26 -10.28 -4.71
N LYS A 23 16.34 -8.99 -4.41
CA LYS A 23 17.38 -8.39 -3.55
C LYS A 23 17.01 -8.41 -2.06
N GLY A 24 15.79 -8.81 -1.76
CA GLY A 24 15.20 -8.79 -0.44
C GLY A 24 14.39 -7.51 -0.18
N TYR A 25 13.63 -7.56 0.92
CA TYR A 25 12.68 -6.54 1.29
C TYR A 25 12.25 -6.70 2.76
N TRP A 26 11.70 -5.63 3.34
CA TRP A 26 11.13 -5.66 4.67
C TRP A 26 9.61 -5.64 4.63
N PHE A 27 8.99 -6.40 5.53
CA PHE A 27 7.58 -6.32 5.85
C PHE A 27 7.40 -5.46 7.09
N ALA A 28 6.69 -4.36 6.95
CA ALA A 28 6.37 -3.48 8.05
C ALA A 28 4.86 -3.39 8.24
N ARG A 29 4.39 -3.47 9.48
CA ARG A 29 2.97 -3.48 9.84
C ARG A 29 2.59 -2.17 10.50
N LEU A 30 1.46 -1.60 10.09
CA LEU A 30 0.96 -0.37 10.69
C LEU A 30 0.61 -0.59 12.17
N VAL A 31 1.23 0.17 13.07
CA VAL A 31 1.01 0.06 14.52
C VAL A 31 -0.02 1.07 14.99
N GLU A 32 0.04 2.27 14.43
CA GLU A 32 -0.81 3.40 14.80
C GLU A 32 -2.05 3.44 13.91
N PRO A 33 -3.24 3.75 14.46
CA PRO A 33 -4.41 3.91 13.62
C PRO A 33 -4.28 5.13 12.70
N ILE A 34 -4.89 5.03 11.52
CA ILE A 34 -5.07 6.13 10.58
C ILE A 34 -6.44 6.76 10.86
N ASN A 35 -6.47 8.04 11.17
CA ASN A 35 -7.69 8.83 11.39
C ASN A 35 -8.17 9.47 10.08
N PRO A 36 -9.46 9.84 10.01
CA PRO A 36 -9.96 10.69 8.93
C PRO A 36 -9.11 11.97 8.80
N GLY A 37 -8.69 12.30 7.58
CA GLY A 37 -7.90 13.51 7.30
C GLY A 37 -6.38 13.35 7.46
N GLU A 38 -5.88 12.19 7.88
CA GLU A 38 -4.44 11.90 7.94
C GLU A 38 -3.91 11.24 6.66
N PHE A 39 -4.78 10.99 5.69
CA PHE A 39 -4.46 10.38 4.41
C PHE A 39 -5.32 11.00 3.32
N GLU A 40 -4.86 10.91 2.09
CA GLU A 40 -5.60 11.31 0.90
C GLU A 40 -5.76 10.14 -0.07
N PHE A 41 -6.91 10.08 -0.73
CA PHE A 41 -7.11 9.17 -1.84
C PHE A 41 -6.38 9.74 -3.07
N ARG A 42 -5.53 8.94 -3.70
CA ARG A 42 -4.75 9.32 -4.89
C ARG A 42 -5.33 8.78 -6.19
N GLY A 43 -6.52 8.19 -6.13
CA GLY A 43 -7.20 7.65 -7.30
C GLY A 43 -7.12 6.13 -7.37
N TYR A 44 -7.59 5.62 -8.50
CA TYR A 44 -7.34 4.25 -8.91
C TYR A 44 -6.25 4.30 -9.96
N THR A 45 -5.27 3.45 -9.83
CA THR A 45 -4.27 3.30 -10.88
C THR A 45 -4.10 1.84 -11.18
N THR A 46 -3.76 1.58 -12.43
CA THR A 46 -3.26 0.28 -12.84
C THR A 46 -1.79 0.11 -12.48
N PHE A 47 -1.09 1.16 -12.01
CA PHE A 47 0.34 1.16 -11.71
C PHE A 47 0.67 1.70 -10.31
N PRO A 48 1.31 0.91 -9.44
CA PRO A 48 1.74 1.33 -8.12
C PRO A 48 3.04 2.15 -8.13
N GLY A 49 3.04 3.24 -7.35
CA GLY A 49 4.18 4.16 -7.21
C GLY A 49 4.20 5.34 -8.18
N GLY A 50 3.12 5.56 -8.94
CA GLY A 50 2.83 6.79 -9.68
C GLY A 50 4.07 7.46 -10.28
N ILE A 51 4.51 7.02 -11.45
CA ILE A 51 5.07 7.99 -12.39
C ILE A 51 3.85 8.50 -13.14
N PRO A 52 3.30 9.68 -12.81
CA PRO A 52 2.32 10.30 -13.67
C PRO A 52 3.13 10.72 -14.90
N ASP A 53 2.98 10.00 -16.01
CA ASP A 53 3.46 10.46 -17.33
C ASP A 53 2.60 11.63 -17.86
N GLY A 54 1.92 12.35 -16.95
CA GLY A 54 0.93 13.37 -17.28
C GLY A 54 -0.43 12.84 -17.75
N LYS A 55 -0.64 11.51 -17.82
CA LYS A 55 -1.91 10.92 -18.30
C LYS A 55 -2.83 10.40 -17.20
N SER A 56 -2.37 10.38 -15.95
CA SER A 56 -3.23 10.08 -14.81
C SER A 56 -4.22 11.24 -14.64
N ALA A 57 -5.46 11.04 -15.10
CA ALA A 57 -6.56 11.95 -14.81
C ALA A 57 -6.51 12.30 -13.32
N THR A 58 -6.60 13.58 -12.98
CA THR A 58 -6.58 14.00 -11.57
C THR A 58 -7.59 13.14 -10.80
N THR A 59 -7.28 12.79 -9.55
CA THR A 59 -8.11 11.93 -8.69
C THR A 59 -9.61 12.27 -8.76
N HIS A 60 -9.92 13.55 -8.93
CA HIS A 60 -11.27 14.08 -9.10
C HIS A 60 -11.89 13.67 -10.44
N ASP A 61 -11.17 13.80 -11.56
CA ASP A 61 -11.64 13.48 -12.91
C ASP A 61 -11.81 11.97 -13.15
N ALA A 62 -10.91 11.13 -12.62
CA ALA A 62 -11.02 9.67 -12.73
C ALA A 62 -12.23 9.11 -11.97
N LEU A 63 -12.51 9.63 -10.77
CA LEU A 63 -13.72 9.30 -10.00
C LEU A 63 -14.98 9.82 -10.68
N LYS A 64 -14.95 11.05 -11.20
CA LYS A 64 -16.07 11.70 -11.90
C LYS A 64 -16.42 11.00 -13.22
N SER A 65 -15.41 10.46 -13.92
CA SER A 65 -15.56 9.65 -15.13
C SER A 65 -16.16 8.27 -14.82
N ARG A 66 -15.67 7.57 -13.79
CA ARG A 66 -16.13 6.22 -13.43
C ARG A 66 -17.53 6.19 -12.79
N LEU A 67 -17.95 7.28 -12.15
CA LEU A 67 -19.24 7.41 -11.46
C LEU A 67 -20.33 8.10 -12.28
N SER A 68 -20.15 8.26 -13.59
CA SER A 68 -21.19 8.74 -14.51
C SER A 68 -21.77 10.11 -14.12
N GLY A 69 -20.97 11.17 -14.21
CA GLY A 69 -21.49 12.54 -14.32
C GLY A 69 -22.11 13.18 -13.06
N ASN A 70 -22.28 12.44 -11.97
CA ASN A 70 -22.77 12.98 -10.71
C ASN A 70 -21.58 13.42 -9.84
N ALA A 71 -21.56 14.68 -9.43
CA ALA A 71 -20.69 15.12 -8.35
C ALA A 71 -20.95 14.22 -7.13
N ILE A 72 -19.91 13.56 -6.61
CA ILE A 72 -20.02 12.83 -5.34
C ILE A 72 -20.44 13.86 -4.30
N ASP A 73 -21.64 13.72 -3.74
CA ASP A 73 -22.07 14.59 -2.67
C ASP A 73 -21.16 14.42 -1.44
N LYS A 74 -21.11 15.46 -0.59
CA LYS A 74 -20.24 15.49 0.58
C LYS A 74 -20.44 14.28 1.49
N ALA A 75 -21.67 13.77 1.59
CA ALA A 75 -22.02 12.64 2.43
C ALA A 75 -21.45 11.32 1.89
N SER A 76 -21.53 11.10 0.57
CA SER A 76 -20.98 9.95 -0.13
C SER A 76 -19.45 9.93 -0.06
N TRP A 77 -18.82 11.11 -0.20
CA TRP A 77 -17.38 11.26 -0.02
C TRP A 77 -16.95 10.93 1.42
N GLN A 78 -17.66 11.46 2.42
CA GLN A 78 -17.40 11.15 3.83
C GLN A 78 -17.56 9.65 4.11
N LYS A 79 -18.60 9.01 3.55
CA LYS A 79 -18.81 7.57 3.68
C LYS A 79 -17.65 6.76 3.06
N MET A 80 -17.14 7.17 1.90
CA MET A 80 -15.97 6.56 1.29
C MET A 80 -14.72 6.68 2.19
N LEU A 81 -14.47 7.86 2.75
CA LEU A 81 -13.36 8.08 3.67
C LEU A 81 -13.47 7.23 4.93
N LEU A 82 -14.67 7.15 5.53
CA LEU A 82 -14.92 6.32 6.71
C LEU A 82 -14.68 4.83 6.42
N ASN A 83 -15.17 4.34 5.27
CA ASN A 83 -14.91 2.96 4.84
C ASN A 83 -13.41 2.71 4.59
N ALA A 84 -12.69 3.69 4.04
CA ALA A 84 -11.25 3.59 3.86
C ALA A 84 -10.52 3.52 5.21
N VAL A 85 -10.87 4.39 6.16
CA VAL A 85 -10.36 4.36 7.55
C VAL A 85 -10.60 3.00 8.20
N GLU A 86 -11.82 2.46 8.09
CA GLU A 86 -12.14 1.15 8.65
C GLU A 86 -11.23 0.06 8.06
N ARG A 87 -11.07 0.02 6.73
CA ARG A 87 -10.22 -0.96 6.04
C ARG A 87 -8.75 -0.80 6.41
N LEU A 88 -8.24 0.43 6.45
CA LEU A 88 -6.85 0.71 6.77
C LEU A 88 -6.48 0.33 8.21
N ASN A 89 -7.46 0.32 9.11
CA ASN A 89 -7.27 0.02 10.53
C ASN A 89 -7.61 -1.43 10.93
N ARG A 90 -8.01 -2.28 9.97
CA ARG A 90 -8.29 -3.70 10.26
C ARG A 90 -7.09 -4.38 10.91
N LYS A 91 -7.38 -5.37 11.76
CA LYS A 91 -6.39 -6.16 12.50
C LYS A 91 -6.45 -7.62 12.05
N GLY A 92 -5.41 -8.39 12.39
CA GLY A 92 -5.34 -9.81 12.03
C GLY A 92 -4.91 -10.01 10.57
N ALA A 93 -5.55 -10.94 9.88
CA ALA A 93 -5.18 -11.32 8.50
C ALA A 93 -5.38 -10.18 7.48
N ASP A 94 -6.31 -9.26 7.75
CA ASP A 94 -6.64 -8.13 6.87
C ASP A 94 -5.88 -6.84 7.23
N GLN A 95 -4.84 -6.93 8.06
CA GLN A 95 -4.10 -5.75 8.50
C GLN A 95 -3.22 -5.16 7.39
N VAL A 96 -3.20 -3.83 7.30
CA VAL A 96 -2.33 -3.11 6.37
C VAL A 96 -0.86 -3.37 6.70
N CYS A 97 -0.12 -3.77 5.66
CA CYS A 97 1.32 -3.94 5.67
C CYS A 97 1.94 -3.09 4.57
N LYS A 98 3.17 -2.63 4.80
CA LYS A 98 4.03 -1.98 3.83
C LYS A 98 5.17 -2.94 3.47
N VAL A 99 5.38 -3.12 2.18
CA VAL A 99 6.54 -3.81 1.62
C VAL A 99 7.58 -2.74 1.29
N ILE A 100 8.79 -2.91 1.82
CA ILE A 100 9.91 -1.98 1.63
C ILE A 100 11.04 -2.74 0.93
N PRO A 101 11.16 -2.63 -0.40
CA PRO A 101 12.24 -3.27 -1.14
C PRO A 101 13.60 -2.74 -0.68
N ILE A 102 14.59 -3.63 -0.52
CA ILE A 102 15.99 -3.22 -0.25
C ILE A 102 16.55 -2.45 -1.46
N GLU A 103 16.23 -2.92 -2.66
CA GLU A 103 16.52 -2.23 -3.91
C GLU A 103 15.20 -1.83 -4.56
N LYS A 104 15.09 -0.59 -5.06
CA LYS A 104 13.87 -0.11 -5.73
C LYS A 104 13.61 -0.99 -6.97
N PRO A 105 12.49 -1.72 -7.03
CA PRO A 105 12.19 -2.56 -8.18
C PRO A 105 11.94 -1.67 -9.39
N LYS A 106 12.25 -2.19 -10.59
CA LYS A 106 12.00 -1.49 -11.88
C LYS A 106 10.51 -1.18 -12.11
N GLY A 107 9.62 -1.76 -11.32
CA GLY A 107 8.20 -1.43 -11.24
C GLY A 107 7.55 -2.14 -10.05
N TYR A 108 6.46 -1.58 -9.55
CA TYR A 108 5.53 -2.28 -8.65
C TYR A 108 4.47 -2.92 -9.58
N PRO A 109 3.92 -4.10 -9.26
CA PRO A 109 3.00 -4.85 -10.12
C PRO A 109 1.85 -4.02 -10.67
N VAL A 110 1.58 -4.15 -11.97
CA VAL A 110 0.41 -3.55 -12.61
C VAL A 110 -0.84 -4.19 -11.99
N GLY A 111 -1.57 -3.43 -11.17
CA GLY A 111 -2.79 -3.91 -10.51
C GLY A 111 -4.02 -3.61 -11.35
N ASP A 112 -5.10 -4.34 -11.13
CA ASP A 112 -6.42 -3.95 -11.63
C ASP A 112 -6.98 -2.82 -10.75
N GLY A 113 -6.80 -1.57 -11.19
CA GLY A 113 -7.48 -0.40 -10.62
C GLY A 113 -7.53 -0.36 -9.09
N ILE A 114 -6.38 -0.54 -8.44
CA ILE A 114 -6.28 -0.59 -6.98
C ILE A 114 -6.39 0.83 -6.44
N ALA A 115 -7.21 0.99 -5.39
CA ALA A 115 -7.34 2.24 -4.65
C ALA A 115 -5.99 2.64 -4.03
N GLN A 116 -5.49 3.83 -4.37
CA GLN A 116 -4.28 4.36 -3.78
C GLN A 116 -4.59 5.39 -2.72
N TYR A 117 -3.84 5.30 -1.63
CA TYR A 117 -3.88 6.25 -0.54
C TYR A 117 -2.46 6.69 -0.23
N GLU A 118 -2.30 7.96 0.09
CA GLU A 118 -1.06 8.52 0.59
C GLU A 118 -1.31 9.02 2.01
N ILE A 119 -0.44 8.64 2.94
CA ILE A 119 -0.44 9.22 4.29
C ILE A 119 0.06 10.65 4.13
N LEU A 120 -0.59 11.61 4.76
CA LEU A 120 -0.18 13.00 4.60
C LEU A 120 1.10 13.27 5.42
N PRO A 121 2.05 14.04 4.89
CA PRO A 121 3.34 14.27 5.56
C PRO A 121 3.24 14.91 6.96
N ALA A 122 2.15 15.63 7.24
CA ALA A 122 1.87 16.22 8.54
C ALA A 122 1.52 15.19 9.63
N PHE A 123 1.22 13.94 9.25
CA PHE A 123 0.75 12.87 10.14
C PHE A 123 1.55 11.58 9.91
N PRO A 124 2.88 11.59 10.12
CA PRO A 124 3.69 10.40 9.91
C PRO A 124 3.17 9.24 10.77
N LYS A 125 3.13 8.04 10.19
CA LYS A 125 2.66 6.83 10.87
C LYS A 125 3.78 5.86 11.15
N LYS A 126 3.76 5.29 12.34
CA LYS A 126 4.71 4.25 12.75
C LYS A 126 4.31 2.88 12.20
N PHE A 127 5.27 2.26 11.52
CA PHE A 127 5.22 0.87 11.12
C PHE A 127 6.29 0.08 11.89
N ARG A 128 5.92 -1.09 12.42
CA ARG A 128 6.86 -2.04 13.02
C ARG A 128 7.33 -3.01 11.95
N ILE A 129 8.62 -3.20 11.80
CA ILE A 129 9.16 -4.24 10.93
C ILE A 129 8.84 -5.59 11.58
N GLU A 130 8.13 -6.45 10.88
CA GLU A 130 7.80 -7.79 11.39
C GLU A 130 8.82 -8.80 10.87
N ALA A 131 9.26 -8.63 9.61
CA ALA A 131 10.20 -9.52 8.98
C ALA A 131 11.08 -8.81 7.93
N GLU A 132 12.28 -9.35 7.77
CA GLU A 132 13.14 -9.16 6.62
C GLU A 132 13.14 -10.44 5.79
N VAL A 133 12.89 -10.30 4.49
CA VAL A 133 13.07 -11.36 3.51
C VAL A 133 14.33 -11.05 2.73
N THR A 134 15.35 -11.90 2.83
CA THR A 134 16.59 -11.71 2.08
C THR A 134 16.45 -12.23 0.65
N GLY A 135 17.33 -11.80 -0.26
CA GLY A 135 17.26 -12.19 -1.67
C GLY A 135 17.35 -13.70 -1.96
N ASN A 136 17.85 -14.49 -1.01
CA ASN A 136 17.84 -15.96 -1.08
C ASN A 136 16.57 -16.60 -0.47
N GLY A 137 15.53 -15.80 -0.17
CA GLY A 137 14.25 -16.26 0.37
C GLY A 137 14.23 -16.59 1.86
N ARG A 138 15.31 -16.30 2.61
CA ARG A 138 15.29 -16.50 4.07
C ARG A 138 14.49 -15.39 4.73
N VAL A 139 13.69 -15.75 5.73
CA VAL A 139 12.84 -14.83 6.48
C VAL A 139 13.38 -14.70 7.90
N TYR A 140 13.77 -13.49 8.28
CA TYR A 140 14.25 -13.14 9.61
C TYR A 140 13.20 -12.27 10.32
N ARG A 141 12.81 -12.65 11.53
CA ARG A 141 11.91 -11.81 12.34
C ARG A 141 12.69 -10.62 12.91
N ARG A 142 12.13 -9.42 12.83
CA ARG A 142 12.76 -8.18 13.36
C ARG A 142 11.83 -7.37 14.26
N PRO A 143 11.32 -7.95 15.36
CA PRO A 143 10.16 -7.42 16.09
C PRO A 143 10.40 -6.05 16.78
N ASP A 144 11.66 -5.64 16.95
CA ASP A 144 12.05 -4.42 17.68
C ASP A 144 12.33 -3.22 16.75
N ASP A 145 12.40 -3.44 15.44
CA ASP A 145 12.69 -2.39 14.46
C ASP A 145 11.39 -1.66 14.05
N SER A 146 11.46 -0.35 13.87
CA SER A 146 10.32 0.45 13.38
C SER A 146 10.76 1.58 12.46
N ILE A 147 9.85 1.96 11.55
CA ILE A 147 10.04 3.08 10.63
C ILE A 147 8.84 4.02 10.72
N TYR A 148 9.06 5.28 10.36
CA TYR A 148 7.99 6.25 10.15
C TYR A 148 7.77 6.44 8.66
N VAL A 149 6.51 6.47 8.25
CA VAL A 149 6.09 6.70 6.87
C VAL A 149 5.24 7.96 6.84
N ALA A 150 5.67 8.88 5.99
CA ALA A 150 4.99 10.11 5.61
C ALA A 150 4.70 10.08 4.12
#